data_AF-A0A376SAH9-F1
#
_entry.id   AF-A0A376SAH9-F1
#
_cell.length_a   1.000
_cell.length_b   1.000
_cell.length_c   1.000
_cell.angle_alpha   90.00
_cell.angle_beta   90.00
_cell.angle_gamma   90.00
#
_symmetry.space_group_name_H-M   'P 1'
#
loop_
_entity.id
_entity.type
_entity.pdbx_description
1 polymer ?
#
loop_
_entity_poly.entity_id
_entity_poly.type
_entity_poly.pdbx_seq_one_letter_code
_entity_poly.pdbx_strand_id
1 'polypeptide(L)'
;MKNSVHLTAPLNGQLAVGDQRVETVYIPEDDRATLCVSSQVGCALECKILFPPPSRAFNRNLRVSEIIGQVWRAAKIVGAAKVTGQRPITNVVMMGMGEPLLNLNNVVPAMEIMLDDFGFGLSKTSRDAFHFRCSSGAG
;
A
#
# COMPACT_ATOMS: atom_id res chain seq x y z
N MET A 1 20.30 22.22 -3.11
CA MET A 1 19.51 21.96 -1.89
C MET A 1 18.34 21.07 -2.28
N LYS A 2 18.59 19.78 -2.50
CA LYS A 2 17.53 18.76 -2.61
C LYS A 2 17.55 18.08 -1.26
N ASN A 3 16.59 18.40 -0.40
CA ASN A 3 16.41 17.69 0.85
C ASN A 3 16.01 16.27 0.49
N SER A 4 17.02 15.41 0.34
CA SER A 4 16.89 13.97 0.36
C SER A 4 16.36 13.62 1.74
N VAL A 5 15.04 13.67 1.88
CA VAL A 5 14.32 13.27 3.08
C VAL A 5 14.57 11.77 3.25
N HIS A 6 15.64 11.44 3.98
CA HIS A 6 15.94 10.13 4.55
C HIS A 6 14.89 9.72 5.63
N LEU A 7 13.67 10.26 5.62
CA LEU A 7 12.63 10.01 6.64
C LEU A 7 11.56 8.96 6.23
N THR A 8 11.66 8.31 5.07
CA THR A 8 10.69 7.29 4.60
C THR A 8 10.80 5.91 5.29
N ALA A 9 11.63 5.77 6.33
CA ALA A 9 12.07 4.48 6.87
C ALA A 9 11.06 3.66 7.71
N PRO A 10 10.02 4.19 8.39
CA PRO A 10 9.09 3.32 9.13
C PRO A 10 7.93 2.77 8.28
N LEU A 11 7.76 3.23 7.03
CA LEU A 11 6.60 2.90 6.19
C LEU A 11 6.93 2.06 4.96
N ASN A 12 8.13 2.19 4.41
CA ASN A 12 8.57 1.38 3.28
C ASN A 12 9.16 0.09 3.84
N GLY A 13 8.36 -0.98 3.85
CA GLY A 13 8.80 -2.26 4.37
C GLY A 13 7.69 -3.27 4.59
N GLN A 14 8.02 -4.31 5.37
CA GLN A 14 7.15 -5.45 5.63
C GLN A 14 6.28 -5.20 6.87
N LEU A 15 4.96 -5.09 6.68
CA LEU A 15 3.96 -5.12 7.73
C LEU A 15 3.69 -6.57 8.16
N ALA A 16 3.73 -6.83 9.47
CA ALA A 16 3.36 -8.12 10.02
C ALA A 16 1.83 -8.27 10.02
N VAL A 17 1.35 -9.36 9.44
CA VAL A 17 -0.07 -9.72 9.34
C VAL A 17 -0.22 -11.14 9.88
N GLY A 18 -0.41 -11.24 11.20
CA GLY A 18 -0.32 -12.51 11.91
C GLY A 18 1.12 -13.04 11.91
N ASP A 19 1.30 -14.26 11.43
CA ASP A 19 2.58 -14.96 11.25
C ASP A 19 3.28 -14.61 9.93
N GLN A 20 2.64 -13.80 9.08
CA GLN A 20 3.09 -13.47 7.74
C GLN A 20 3.49 -12.01 7.58
N ARG A 21 4.09 -11.68 6.44
CA ARG A 21 4.58 -10.34 6.13
C ARG A 21 4.10 -9.90 4.76
N VAL A 22 3.60 -8.67 4.66
CA VAL A 22 3.19 -8.03 3.41
C VAL A 22 3.90 -6.71 3.25
N GLU A 23 4.13 -6.30 2.02
CA GLU A 23 4.80 -5.03 1.75
C GLU A 23 3.79 -3.89 1.60
N THR A 24 4.12 -2.76 2.20
CA THR A 24 3.40 -1.50 2.01
C THR A 24 4.44 -0.45 1.69
N VAL A 25 4.17 0.38 0.67
CA VAL A 25 5.10 1.43 0.24
C VAL A 25 4.38 2.76 0.25
N TYR A 26 4.96 3.72 0.94
CA TYR A 26 4.49 5.10 1.00
C TYR A 26 5.41 5.99 0.16
N ILE A 27 4.80 6.70 -0.79
CA ILE A 27 5.48 7.52 -1.79
C ILE A 27 4.97 8.95 -1.62
N PRO A 28 5.70 9.79 -0.84
CA PRO A 28 5.39 11.20 -0.74
C PRO A 28 5.89 11.96 -1.98
N GLU A 29 5.04 12.83 -2.51
CA GLU A 29 5.35 13.78 -3.57
C GLU A 29 4.93 15.20 -3.14
N ASP A 30 5.27 16.22 -3.92
CA ASP A 30 5.05 17.62 -3.54
C ASP A 30 3.56 17.97 -3.39
N ASP A 31 2.69 17.39 -4.22
CA ASP A 31 1.24 17.66 -4.27
C ASP A 31 0.37 16.48 -3.83
N ARG A 32 0.97 15.31 -3.58
CA ARG A 32 0.24 14.06 -3.29
C ARG A 32 1.04 13.09 -2.43
N ALA A 33 0.31 12.20 -1.78
CA ALA A 33 0.86 11.11 -1.00
C ALA A 33 0.20 9.80 -1.46
N THR A 34 0.97 8.95 -2.13
CA THR A 34 0.50 7.68 -2.68
C THR A 34 0.89 6.51 -1.79
N LEU A 35 -0.07 5.63 -1.48
CA LEU A 35 0.17 4.40 -0.75
C LEU A 35 -0.08 3.17 -1.62
N CYS A 36 0.93 2.33 -1.77
CA CYS A 36 0.83 1.01 -2.40
C CYS A 36 0.40 -0.02 -1.35
N VAL A 37 -0.75 -0.65 -1.56
CA VAL A 37 -1.37 -1.60 -0.62
C VAL A 37 -1.34 -3.01 -1.22
N SER A 38 -0.97 -3.98 -0.40
CA SER A 38 -1.01 -5.41 -0.74
C SER A 38 -2.41 -5.99 -0.58
N SER A 39 -2.78 -6.91 -1.46
CA SER A 39 -4.08 -7.61 -1.47
C SER A 39 -4.00 -9.07 -1.03
N GLN A 40 -2.82 -9.70 -1.13
CA GLN A 40 -2.57 -11.10 -0.74
C GLN A 40 -1.20 -11.24 -0.08
N VAL A 41 -0.99 -12.35 0.64
CA VAL A 41 0.34 -12.77 1.09
C VAL A 41 0.95 -13.66 0.03
N GLY A 42 1.99 -13.15 -0.63
CA GLY A 42 2.53 -13.76 -1.86
C GLY A 42 1.65 -13.45 -3.07
N CYS A 43 1.98 -14.06 -4.21
CA CYS A 43 1.18 -13.93 -5.44
C CYS A 43 0.97 -15.30 -6.07
N ALA A 44 -0.27 -15.63 -6.44
CA ALA A 44 -0.61 -16.91 -7.09
C ALA A 44 -0.13 -16.95 -8.55
N LEU A 45 0.07 -15.77 -9.14
CA LEU A 45 0.62 -15.65 -10.48
C LEU A 45 2.14 -15.79 -10.38
N GLU A 46 2.67 -16.87 -10.94
CA GLU A 46 4.11 -17.10 -11.14
C GLU A 46 4.66 -16.11 -12.18
N CYS A 47 4.66 -14.82 -11.85
CA CYS A 47 5.17 -13.78 -12.72
C CYS A 47 6.70 -13.81 -12.65
N LYS A 48 7.32 -14.66 -13.48
CA LYS A 48 8.77 -14.90 -13.56
C LYS A 48 9.62 -13.63 -13.72
N ILE A 49 9.02 -12.54 -14.21
CA ILE A 49 9.68 -11.24 -14.45
C ILE A 49 9.74 -10.39 -13.17
N LEU A 50 8.72 -10.49 -12.31
CA LEU A 50 8.63 -9.70 -11.08
C LEU A 50 9.18 -10.46 -9.87
N PHE A 51 9.05 -11.80 -9.86
CA PHE A 51 9.43 -12.66 -8.72
C PHE A 51 10.08 -13.98 -9.16
N PRO A 52 11.36 -14.26 -8.85
CA PRO A 52 11.95 -15.58 -9.06
C PRO A 52 11.39 -16.61 -8.04
N PRO A 53 11.06 -17.85 -8.46
CA PRO A 53 10.66 -18.93 -7.54
C PRO A 53 11.87 -19.38 -6.69
N PRO A 54 11.78 -19.62 -5.35
CA PRO A 54 10.63 -19.99 -4.50
C PRO A 54 10.25 -18.95 -3.42
N SER A 55 10.68 -17.69 -3.56
CA SER A 55 10.69 -16.72 -2.44
C SER A 55 9.33 -16.11 -2.04
N ARG A 56 8.28 -16.23 -2.88
CA ARG A 56 6.96 -15.58 -2.67
C ARG A 56 5.77 -16.41 -3.18
N ALA A 57 5.78 -17.72 -2.90
CA ALA A 57 4.63 -18.58 -3.18
C ALA A 57 3.36 -18.01 -2.53
N PHE A 58 2.24 -18.08 -3.25
CA PHE A 58 0.94 -17.72 -2.70
C PHE A 58 0.66 -18.47 -1.42
N ASN A 59 0.26 -17.75 -0.38
CA ASN A 59 -0.12 -18.35 0.88
C ASN A 59 -1.63 -18.22 1.11
N ARG A 60 -2.13 -16.97 1.20
CA ARG A 60 -3.53 -16.70 1.48
C ARG A 60 -3.95 -15.30 1.05
N ASN A 61 -5.27 -15.12 0.96
CA ASN A 61 -5.90 -13.82 0.80
C ASN A 61 -5.85 -13.02 2.12
N LEU A 62 -5.67 -11.70 1.99
CA LEU A 62 -5.80 -10.77 3.12
C LEU A 62 -7.28 -10.50 3.42
N ARG A 63 -7.60 -10.39 4.70
CA ARG A 63 -8.93 -9.95 5.18
C ARG A 63 -9.08 -8.44 5.00
N VAL A 64 -10.32 -7.96 4.94
CA VAL A 64 -10.64 -6.52 4.87
C VAL A 64 -9.85 -5.70 5.89
N SER A 65 -9.78 -6.16 7.15
CA SER A 65 -9.05 -5.51 8.24
C SER A 65 -7.54 -5.43 8.01
N GLU A 66 -6.96 -6.40 7.31
CA GLU A 66 -5.53 -6.47 7.00
C GLU A 66 -5.17 -5.56 5.82
N ILE A 67 -6.08 -5.41 4.85
CA ILE A 67 -5.93 -4.48 3.73
C ILE A 67 -6.07 -3.04 4.21
N ILE A 68 -7.19 -2.69 4.86
CA ILE A 68 -7.41 -1.34 5.37
C ILE A 68 -6.46 -0.98 6.52
N GLY A 69 -5.98 -1.99 7.26
CA GLY A 69 -4.98 -1.84 8.31
C GLY A 69 -3.65 -1.28 7.80
N GLN A 70 -3.27 -1.56 6.55
CA GLN A 70 -2.09 -0.95 5.92
C GLN A 70 -2.28 0.57 5.77
N VAL A 71 -3.43 1.01 5.28
CA VAL A 71 -3.79 2.43 5.14
C VAL A 71 -3.85 3.11 6.51
N TRP A 72 -4.49 2.47 7.48
CA TRP A 72 -4.62 3.00 8.84
C TRP A 72 -3.26 3.15 9.53
N ARG A 73 -2.41 2.13 9.43
CA ARG A 73 -1.05 2.16 9.99
C ARG A 73 -0.22 3.26 9.32
N ALA A 74 -0.32 3.39 8.00
CA ALA A 74 0.35 4.44 7.25
C ALA A 74 -0.10 5.83 7.68
N ALA A 75 -1.40 6.08 7.72
CA ALA A 75 -1.96 7.35 8.19
C ALA A 75 -1.53 7.69 9.63
N LYS A 76 -1.45 6.69 10.51
CA LYS A 76 -1.01 6.89 11.91
C LYS A 76 0.46 7.28 12.02
N ILE A 77 1.35 6.70 11.19
CA ILE A 77 2.79 6.99 11.22
C ILE A 77 3.11 8.32 10.55
N VAL A 78 2.50 8.62 9.40
CA VAL A 78 2.66 9.93 8.72
C VAL A 78 2.09 11.06 9.57
N GLY A 79 1.03 10.76 10.34
CA GLY A 79 0.32 11.70 11.19
C GLY A 79 -1.12 11.84 10.69
N ALA A 80 -2.08 11.53 11.56
CA ALA A 80 -3.48 11.59 11.20
C ALA A 80 -3.87 13.02 10.77
N ALA A 81 -4.77 13.14 9.78
CA ALA A 81 -5.16 14.44 9.22
C ALA A 81 -5.65 15.45 10.28
N LYS A 82 -6.25 14.95 11.37
CA LYS A 82 -6.71 15.76 12.50
C LYS A 82 -5.59 16.29 13.39
N VAL A 83 -4.39 15.71 13.31
CA VAL A 83 -3.21 16.06 14.12
C VAL A 83 -2.28 16.99 13.34
N THR A 84 -2.08 16.75 12.05
CA THR A 84 -1.15 17.51 11.19
C THR A 84 -1.84 18.60 10.36
N GLY A 85 -3.17 18.60 10.26
CA GLY A 85 -3.95 19.52 9.42
C GLY A 85 -3.85 19.22 7.92
N GLN A 86 -3.07 18.22 7.51
CA GLN A 86 -2.90 17.79 6.12
C GLN A 86 -3.29 16.32 5.97
N ARG A 87 -3.89 15.94 4.84
CA ARG A 87 -4.25 14.54 4.57
C ARG A 87 -2.96 13.72 4.43
N PRO A 88 -2.74 12.69 5.26
CA PRO A 88 -1.50 11.90 5.20
C PRO A 88 -1.39 11.04 3.95
N ILE A 89 -2.53 10.66 3.36
CA ILE A 89 -2.62 9.85 2.16
C ILE A 89 -3.69 10.49 1.29
N THR A 90 -3.36 10.74 0.03
CA THR A 90 -4.28 11.33 -0.95
C THR A 90 -4.63 10.35 -2.06
N ASN A 91 -3.81 9.31 -2.26
CA ASN A 91 -4.00 8.31 -3.30
C ASN A 91 -3.65 6.92 -2.76
N VAL A 92 -4.43 5.91 -3.15
CA VAL A 92 -4.16 4.51 -2.81
C VAL A 92 -4.17 3.68 -4.08
N VAL A 93 -3.14 2.86 -4.26
CA VAL A 93 -3.02 1.95 -5.40
C VAL A 93 -2.84 0.52 -4.92
N MET A 94 -3.53 -0.41 -5.56
CA MET A 94 -3.47 -1.84 -5.25
C MET A 94 -2.33 -2.53 -6.02
N MET A 95 -1.12 -1.96 -5.92
CA MET A 95 0.09 -2.41 -6.62
C MET A 95 1.12 -3.06 -5.67
N GLY A 96 0.69 -3.49 -4.49
CA GLY A 96 1.51 -4.25 -3.56
C GLY A 96 1.64 -5.73 -3.94
N MET A 97 1.72 -6.60 -2.95
CA MET A 97 1.73 -8.05 -3.14
C MET A 97 0.33 -8.60 -3.43
N GLY A 98 0.26 -9.52 -4.40
CA GLY A 98 -0.96 -10.24 -4.77
C GLY A 98 -1.73 -9.62 -5.94
N GLU A 99 -2.68 -10.39 -6.46
CA GLU A 99 -3.60 -9.95 -7.52
C GLU A 99 -4.95 -9.53 -6.90
N PRO A 100 -5.32 -8.23 -6.93
CA PRO A 100 -6.55 -7.74 -6.30
C PRO A 100 -7.82 -8.42 -6.83
N LEU A 101 -7.85 -8.80 -8.11
CA LEU A 101 -9.01 -9.47 -8.73
C LEU A 101 -9.24 -10.88 -8.19
N LEU A 102 -8.22 -11.52 -7.61
CA LEU A 102 -8.33 -12.83 -6.96
C LEU A 102 -8.77 -12.72 -5.48
N ASN A 103 -8.94 -11.49 -4.96
CA ASN A 103 -9.40 -11.23 -3.60
C ASN A 103 -10.53 -10.18 -3.53
N LEU A 104 -11.42 -10.16 -4.52
CA LEU A 104 -12.51 -9.16 -4.61
C LEU A 104 -13.38 -9.10 -3.35
N ASN A 105 -13.67 -10.23 -2.73
CA ASN A 105 -14.50 -10.29 -1.51
C ASN A 105 -13.95 -9.46 -0.34
N ASN A 106 -12.63 -9.27 -0.27
CA ASN A 106 -11.99 -8.46 0.78
C ASN A 106 -11.54 -7.09 0.26
N VAL A 107 -11.16 -7.00 -1.03
CA VAL A 107 -10.70 -5.76 -1.64
C VAL A 107 -11.85 -4.77 -1.82
N VAL A 108 -13.03 -5.22 -2.26
CA VAL A 108 -14.18 -4.33 -2.48
C VAL A 108 -14.62 -3.63 -1.18
N PRO A 109 -14.88 -4.34 -0.06
CA PRO A 109 -15.23 -3.67 1.19
C PRO A 109 -14.10 -2.77 1.73
N ALA A 110 -12.83 -3.14 1.52
CA ALA A 110 -11.72 -2.29 1.91
C ALA A 110 -11.69 -0.98 1.12
N MET A 111 -11.94 -1.03 -0.20
CA MET A 111 -12.05 0.16 -1.04
C MET A 111 -13.25 1.02 -0.66
N GLU A 112 -14.38 0.42 -0.29
CA GLU A 112 -15.53 1.17 0.22
C GLU A 112 -15.17 1.98 1.46
N ILE A 113 -14.43 1.40 2.42
CA ILE A 113 -13.95 2.12 3.61
C ILE A 113 -12.93 3.22 3.25
N MET A 114 -12.10 3.00 2.22
CA MET A 114 -11.17 4.03 1.73
C MET A 114 -11.91 5.24 1.15
N LEU A 115 -13.04 5.01 0.47
CA LEU A 115 -13.85 6.03 -0.18
C LEU A 115 -14.87 6.68 0.78
N ASP A 116 -15.20 6.03 1.89
CA ASP A 116 -16.16 6.52 2.87
C ASP A 116 -15.69 7.83 3.53
N ASP A 117 -16.61 8.79 3.65
CA ASP A 117 -16.35 10.11 4.27
C ASP A 117 -16.02 10.03 5.77
N PHE A 118 -16.55 9.02 6.48
CA PHE A 118 -16.19 8.70 7.86
C PHE A 118 -14.91 7.86 7.96
N GLY A 119 -14.47 7.28 6.84
CA GLY A 119 -13.22 6.53 6.70
C GLY A 119 -12.05 7.44 6.34
N PHE A 120 -11.56 7.31 5.10
CA PHE A 120 -10.43 8.10 4.60
C PHE A 120 -10.85 9.19 3.60
N GLY A 121 -12.11 9.20 3.14
CA GLY A 121 -12.67 10.23 2.25
C GLY A 121 -11.86 10.41 0.97
N LEU A 122 -11.31 9.32 0.42
CA LEU A 122 -10.55 9.34 -0.82
C LEU A 122 -11.49 9.47 -2.03
N SER A 123 -11.02 10.14 -3.08
CA SER A 123 -11.77 10.20 -4.34
C SER A 123 -11.59 8.90 -5.13
N LYS A 124 -12.61 8.51 -5.90
CA LYS A 124 -12.57 7.35 -6.81
C LYS A 124 -11.53 7.52 -7.93
N THR A 125 -11.10 8.74 -8.20
CA THR A 125 -10.11 9.01 -9.25
C THR A 125 -8.70 8.91 -8.68
N SER A 126 -8.06 7.75 -8.88
CA SER A 126 -6.60 7.65 -8.78
C SER A 126 -5.99 8.46 -9.92
N ARG A 127 -5.44 9.65 -9.62
CA ARG A 127 -4.56 10.36 -10.57
C ARG A 127 -3.27 9.56 -10.68
N ASP A 128 -2.81 9.35 -11.91
CA ASP A 128 -1.77 8.41 -12.29
C ASP A 128 -0.59 8.32 -11.29
N ALA A 129 -0.31 7.10 -10.82
CA ALA A 129 0.91 6.76 -10.08
C ALA A 129 2.12 6.55 -11.02
N PHE A 130 2.00 6.96 -12.30
CA PHE A 130 2.95 6.66 -13.36
C PHE A 130 4.19 7.58 -13.34
N HIS A 131 4.76 7.80 -12.17
CA HIS A 131 6.17 8.17 -12.08
C HIS A 131 6.92 7.35 -11.01
N PHE A 132 6.60 6.07 -10.93
CA PHE A 132 7.44 5.11 -10.20
C PHE A 132 8.59 4.63 -11.10
N ARG A 133 9.71 5.34 -11.06
CA ARG A 133 10.99 4.74 -11.40
C ARG A 133 11.32 3.81 -10.25
N CYS A 134 11.23 2.50 -10.50
CA CYS A 134 11.59 1.43 -9.57
C CYS A 134 13.00 1.71 -9.00
N SER A 135 13.06 2.33 -7.82
CA SER A 135 14.27 2.61 -7.07
C SER A 135 14.39 1.66 -5.89
N SER A 136 14.19 0.37 -6.16
CA SER A 136 14.74 -0.70 -5.33
C SER A 136 15.69 -1.49 -6.23
N GLY A 137 16.90 -0.94 -6.34
CA GLY A 137 18.04 -1.64 -6.89
C GLY A 137 18.26 -2.93 -6.10
N ALA A 138 18.44 -4.00 -6.86
CA ALA A 138 19.13 -5.18 -6.40
C ALA A 138 20.46 -4.76 -5.75
N GLY A 139 20.65 -5.18 -4.51
CA GLY A 139 21.93 -5.33 -3.84
C GLY A 139 21.98 -6.73 -3.29
#